data_AF-A0A8T7CL90-F1
#
_entry.id   AF-A0A8T7CL90-F1
#
_cell.length_a   1.000
_cell.length_b   1.000
_cell.length_c   1.000
_cell.angle_alpha   90.00
_cell.angle_beta   90.00
_cell.angle_gamma   90.00
#
_symmetry.space_group_name_H-M   'P 1'
#
loop_
_entity.id
_entity.type
_entity.pdbx_description
1 polymer ?
#
loop_
_entity_poly.entity_id
_entity_poly.type
_entity_poly.pdbx_seq_one_letter_code
_entity_poly.pdbx_strand_id
1 'polypeptide(L)'
;MKYLKFLLLAFFITLPQLLSAQEPSKEIMLDRIVAVVNDGIVLHSELEDQLAVTKRNLAGENIDLPPDDILRRQVLESLVLKQIQLQRAERLGVQVSDEEVNRSLESIALRNGMTLSQLPTALSLQGIDYNLYRDEFRKDLILQQLRARDVGSRISITRSEVDKLLAQNSDNNIEYEVLHLLISVGSDASEDEVAAA
;
A
#
# COMPACT_ATOMS: atom_id res chain seq x y z
N MET A 1 -57.94 -43.69 63.44
CA MET A 1 -57.95 -42.23 63.20
C MET A 1 -57.20 -42.00 61.91
N LYS A 2 -57.93 -41.83 60.80
CA LYS A 2 -58.45 -40.57 60.24
C LYS A 2 -57.42 -39.88 59.34
N TYR A 3 -57.57 -40.18 58.06
CA TYR A 3 -57.37 -39.35 56.87
C TYR A 3 -57.03 -37.87 57.09
N LEU A 4 -55.97 -37.41 56.41
CA LEU A 4 -55.90 -36.08 55.80
C LEU A 4 -54.83 -36.09 54.68
N LYS A 5 -55.03 -36.83 53.60
CA LYS A 5 -55.34 -36.29 52.26
C LYS A 5 -55.33 -34.75 52.13
N PHE A 6 -54.49 -34.31 51.18
CA PHE A 6 -54.70 -33.18 50.25
C PHE A 6 -54.52 -31.76 50.81
N LEU A 7 -53.45 -31.07 50.43
CA LEU A 7 -53.56 -29.83 49.67
C LEU A 7 -52.21 -29.37 49.07
N LEU A 8 -52.17 -29.32 47.73
CA LEU A 8 -51.60 -28.27 46.87
C LEU A 8 -50.16 -27.77 47.16
N LEU A 9 -49.19 -28.13 46.30
CA LEU A 9 -48.84 -27.35 45.10
C LEU A 9 -47.89 -26.18 45.41
N ALA A 10 -46.59 -26.46 45.40
CA ALA A 10 -45.56 -25.45 45.12
C ALA A 10 -44.30 -26.14 44.57
N PHE A 11 -44.45 -26.73 43.38
CA PHE A 11 -43.35 -26.96 42.47
C PHE A 11 -42.86 -25.59 42.00
N PHE A 12 -41.99 -24.92 42.78
CA PHE A 12 -41.30 -23.72 42.31
C PHE A 12 -40.00 -24.15 41.67
N ILE A 13 -40.11 -24.31 40.36
CA ILE A 13 -39.08 -24.53 39.36
C ILE A 13 -37.84 -23.69 39.70
N THR A 14 -36.73 -24.38 39.97
CA THR A 14 -35.39 -23.79 39.92
C THR A 14 -35.09 -23.45 38.47
N LEU A 15 -35.45 -22.22 38.07
CA LEU A 15 -35.12 -21.67 36.77
C LEU A 15 -33.62 -21.31 36.80
N PRO A 16 -32.75 -21.94 35.98
CA PRO A 16 -31.40 -21.43 35.86
C PRO A 16 -31.51 -20.09 35.15
N GLN A 17 -31.11 -19.01 35.81
CA GLN A 17 -30.95 -17.73 35.14
C GLN A 17 -29.88 -17.91 34.07
N LEU A 18 -30.33 -17.97 32.82
CA LEU A 18 -29.50 -17.73 31.64
C LEU A 18 -28.95 -16.32 31.78
N LEU A 19 -27.73 -16.23 32.31
CA LEU A 19 -26.93 -15.03 32.27
C LEU A 19 -26.60 -14.80 30.80
N SER A 20 -27.39 -13.96 30.14
CA SER A 20 -27.10 -13.49 28.80
C SER A 20 -25.82 -12.68 28.89
N ALA A 21 -24.68 -13.30 28.55
CA ALA A 21 -23.44 -12.60 28.32
C ALA A 21 -23.67 -11.69 27.12
N GLN A 22 -23.99 -10.42 27.41
CA GLN A 22 -24.06 -9.39 26.41
C GLN A 22 -22.61 -9.15 25.99
N GLU A 23 -22.19 -9.77 24.88
CA GLU A 23 -20.88 -9.50 24.30
C GLU A 23 -20.74 -7.98 24.15
N PRO A 24 -19.64 -7.37 24.63
CA PRO A 24 -19.41 -5.97 24.42
C PRO A 24 -19.42 -5.74 22.92
N SER A 25 -20.44 -5.00 22.45
CA SER A 25 -20.53 -4.56 21.07
C SER A 25 -19.22 -3.90 20.71
N LYS A 26 -18.42 -4.59 19.90
CA LYS A 26 -17.13 -4.10 19.41
C LYS A 26 -17.46 -2.80 18.66
N GLU A 27 -17.17 -1.68 19.30
CA GLU A 27 -17.42 -0.35 18.77
C GLU A 27 -16.65 -0.26 17.45
N ILE A 28 -17.37 -0.32 16.33
CA ILE A 28 -16.77 -0.23 15.00
C ILE A 28 -16.39 1.23 14.82
N MET A 29 -15.12 1.57 15.05
CA MET A 29 -14.60 2.88 14.70
C MET A 29 -14.78 3.08 13.19
N LEU A 30 -15.65 4.02 12.82
CA LEU A 30 -15.82 4.43 11.44
C LEU A 30 -14.56 5.18 11.01
N ASP A 31 -13.92 4.67 9.96
CA ASP A 31 -12.74 5.30 9.39
C ASP A 31 -13.08 6.67 8.78
N ARG A 32 -12.12 7.59 8.83
CA ARG A 32 -12.30 8.97 8.40
C ARG A 32 -11.63 9.22 7.06
N ILE A 33 -12.23 10.09 6.25
CA ILE A 33 -11.65 10.54 4.98
C ILE A 33 -10.65 11.65 5.27
N VAL A 34 -9.41 11.52 4.79
CA VAL A 34 -8.36 12.54 4.93
C VAL A 34 -8.23 13.37 3.67
N ALA A 35 -8.45 12.77 2.50
CA ALA A 35 -8.46 13.48 1.22
C ALA A 35 -9.49 12.89 0.24
N VAL A 36 -10.03 13.75 -0.62
CA VAL A 36 -10.87 13.37 -1.76
C VAL A 36 -10.10 13.68 -3.03
N VAL A 37 -10.02 12.70 -3.94
CA VAL A 37 -9.17 12.73 -5.14
C VAL A 37 -10.01 12.34 -6.34
N ASN A 38 -10.56 13.33 -7.05
CA ASN A 38 -11.58 13.11 -8.10
C ASN A 38 -12.72 12.22 -7.59
N ASP A 39 -12.88 11.02 -8.16
CA ASP A 39 -13.89 10.02 -7.80
C ASP A 39 -13.43 9.06 -6.69
N GLY A 40 -12.24 9.25 -6.13
CA GLY A 40 -11.63 8.41 -5.10
C GLY A 40 -11.46 9.12 -3.75
N ILE A 41 -11.21 8.33 -2.71
CA ILE A 41 -10.94 8.82 -1.35
C ILE A 41 -9.67 8.18 -0.80
N VAL A 42 -8.94 8.94 0.03
CA VAL A 42 -7.83 8.42 0.84
C VAL A 42 -8.29 8.42 2.30
N LEU A 43 -8.21 7.24 2.92
CA LEU A 43 -8.66 7.01 4.29
C LEU A 43 -7.58 7.35 5.31
N HIS A 44 -8.00 7.54 6.57
CA HIS A 44 -7.08 7.81 7.65
C HIS A 44 -6.26 6.57 8.02
N SER A 45 -6.87 5.38 8.02
CA SER A 45 -6.16 4.12 8.23
C SER A 45 -5.03 3.93 7.21
N GLU A 46 -5.32 4.16 5.93
CA GLU A 46 -4.35 4.02 4.82
C GLU A 46 -3.16 4.97 4.99
N LEU A 47 -3.40 6.21 5.42
CA LEU A 47 -2.33 7.16 5.72
C LEU A 47 -1.44 6.68 6.87
N GLU A 48 -2.03 6.20 7.97
CA GLU A 48 -1.28 5.75 9.14
C GLU A 48 -0.52 4.44 8.87
N ASP A 49 -1.11 3.52 8.11
CA ASP A 49 -0.46 2.27 7.68
C ASP A 49 0.76 2.56 6.79
N GLN A 50 0.59 3.43 5.79
CA GLN A 50 1.69 3.82 4.91
C GLN A 50 2.78 4.59 5.68
N LEU A 51 2.39 5.45 6.63
CA LEU A 51 3.34 6.15 7.50
C LEU A 51 4.15 5.18 8.35
N ALA A 52 3.52 4.16 8.92
CA ALA A 52 4.19 3.13 9.70
C ALA A 52 5.18 2.32 8.86
N VAL A 53 4.81 1.97 7.62
CA VAL A 53 5.72 1.29 6.68
C VAL A 53 6.91 2.18 6.34
N THR A 54 6.69 3.44 5.97
CA THR A 54 7.76 4.38 5.62
C THR A 54 8.72 4.61 6.79
N LYS A 55 8.21 4.77 8.02
CA LYS A 55 9.06 4.90 9.22
C LYS A 55 9.94 3.68 9.47
N ARG A 56 9.40 2.46 9.29
CA ARG A 56 10.18 1.22 9.42
C ARG A 56 11.28 1.12 8.38
N ASN A 57 11.00 1.51 7.14
CA ASN A 57 11.98 1.49 6.06
C ASN A 57 13.12 2.48 6.32
N LEU A 58 12.81 3.73 6.69
CA LEU A 58 13.82 4.75 7.02
C LEU A 58 14.68 4.33 8.22
N ALA A 59 14.08 3.71 9.24
CA ALA A 59 14.81 3.18 10.39
C ALA A 59 15.76 2.02 10.00
N GLY A 60 15.38 1.20 9.01
CA GLY A 60 16.22 0.13 8.48
C GLY A 60 17.42 0.64 7.66
N GLU A 61 17.27 1.80 7.02
CA GLU A 61 18.31 2.44 6.20
C GLU A 61 19.22 3.39 6.99
N ASN A 62 19.02 3.53 8.31
CA ASN A 62 19.71 4.49 9.19
C ASN A 62 19.61 5.95 8.72
N ILE A 63 18.49 6.31 8.09
CA ILE A 63 18.22 7.69 7.66
C ILE A 63 17.52 8.43 8.80
N ASP A 64 17.96 9.65 9.09
CA ASP A 64 17.31 10.51 10.08
C ASP A 64 15.85 10.76 9.67
N LEU A 65 14.93 10.46 10.60
CA LEU A 65 13.50 10.64 10.39
C LEU A 65 13.18 12.14 10.29
N PRO A 66 12.55 12.59 9.19
CA PRO A 66 12.02 13.94 9.12
C PRO A 66 10.99 14.19 10.23
N PRO A 67 10.69 15.45 10.56
CA PRO A 67 9.57 15.80 11.43
C PRO A 67 8.27 15.10 11.01
N ASP A 68 7.52 14.59 11.98
CA ASP A 68 6.33 13.77 11.74
C ASP A 68 5.27 14.47 10.87
N ASP A 69 5.15 15.79 10.95
CA ASP A 69 4.24 16.60 10.14
C ASP A 69 4.67 16.69 8.67
N ILE A 70 5.97 16.77 8.41
CA ILE A 70 6.55 16.75 7.06
C ILE A 70 6.37 15.35 6.47
N LEU A 71 6.74 14.32 7.23
CA LEU A 71 6.65 12.94 6.76
C LEU A 71 5.20 12.55 6.45
N ARG A 72 4.25 12.88 7.34
CA ARG A 72 2.82 12.61 7.10
C ARG A 72 2.31 13.31 5.84
N ARG A 73 2.73 14.54 5.58
CA ARG A 73 2.35 15.29 4.38
C ARG A 73 2.90 14.63 3.11
N GLN A 74 4.18 14.24 3.12
CA GLN A 74 4.82 13.54 2.01
C GLN A 74 4.13 12.20 1.71
N VAL A 75 3.77 11.45 2.76
CA VAL A 75 3.03 10.20 2.60
C VAL A 75 1.63 10.46 2.02
N LEU A 76 0.91 11.47 2.51
CA LEU A 76 -0.39 11.84 1.97
C LEU A 76 -0.30 12.24 0.49
N GLU A 77 0.67 13.05 0.10
CA GLU A 77 0.92 13.44 -1.29
C GLU A 77 1.22 12.21 -2.16
N SER A 78 2.02 11.27 -1.66
CA SER A 78 2.30 9.99 -2.33
C SER A 78 1.03 9.16 -2.52
N LEU A 79 0.16 9.06 -1.50
CA LEU A 79 -1.12 8.34 -1.60
C LEU A 79 -2.08 9.00 -2.59
N VAL A 80 -2.18 10.34 -2.58
CA VAL A 80 -2.98 11.10 -3.55
C VAL A 80 -2.48 10.83 -4.97
N LEU A 81 -1.17 10.88 -5.19
CA LEU A 81 -0.57 10.58 -6.50
C LEU A 81 -0.83 9.12 -6.92
N LYS A 82 -0.68 8.16 -6.00
CA LYS A 82 -1.00 6.74 -6.23
C LYS A 82 -2.44 6.60 -6.70
N GLN A 83 -3.38 7.26 -6.03
CA GLN A 83 -4.80 7.23 -6.36
C GLN A 83 -5.10 7.82 -7.75
N ILE A 84 -4.49 8.96 -8.10
CA ILE A 84 -4.62 9.56 -9.44
C ILE A 84 -4.12 8.62 -10.52
N GLN A 85 -2.98 7.96 -10.30
CA GLN A 85 -2.40 7.02 -11.26
C GLN A 85 -3.26 5.76 -11.42
N LEU A 86 -3.83 5.23 -10.34
CA LEU A 86 -4.75 4.09 -10.39
C LEU A 86 -6.00 4.41 -11.21
N GLN A 87 -6.63 5.56 -10.98
CA GLN A 87 -7.78 6.00 -11.78
C GLN A 87 -7.41 6.16 -13.27
N ARG A 88 -6.21 6.66 -13.56
CA ARG A 88 -5.73 6.77 -14.94
C ARG A 88 -5.50 5.39 -15.57
N ALA A 89 -4.96 4.45 -14.81
CA ALA A 89 -4.76 3.08 -15.26
C ALA A 89 -6.11 2.43 -15.63
N GLU A 90 -7.12 2.60 -14.78
CA GLU A 90 -8.49 2.12 -15.00
C GLU A 90 -9.11 2.73 -16.27
N ARG A 91 -9.06 4.07 -16.44
CA ARG A 91 -9.56 4.76 -17.65
C ARG A 91 -8.90 4.28 -18.93
N LEU A 92 -7.65 3.83 -18.86
CA LEU A 92 -6.89 3.34 -20.00
C LEU A 92 -6.92 1.80 -20.12
N GLY A 93 -7.78 1.13 -19.36
CA GLY A 93 -7.99 -0.32 -19.42
C GLY A 93 -6.78 -1.15 -18.99
N VAL A 94 -5.87 -0.61 -18.17
CA VAL A 94 -4.74 -1.37 -17.62
C VAL A 94 -5.27 -2.25 -16.49
N GLN A 95 -5.18 -3.56 -16.66
CA GLN A 95 -5.63 -4.55 -15.69
C GLN A 95 -4.58 -5.63 -15.54
N VAL A 96 -4.52 -6.21 -14.34
CA VAL A 96 -3.61 -7.30 -14.01
C VAL A 96 -4.45 -8.50 -13.61
N SER A 97 -4.24 -9.61 -14.30
CA SER A 97 -4.90 -10.90 -14.03
C SER A 97 -4.41 -11.52 -12.72
N ASP A 98 -5.23 -12.38 -12.13
CA ASP A 98 -4.85 -13.10 -10.91
C ASP A 98 -3.64 -14.02 -11.12
N GLU A 99 -3.48 -14.57 -12.33
CA GLU A 99 -2.32 -15.36 -12.74
C GLU A 99 -1.04 -14.53 -12.79
N GLU A 100 -1.10 -13.27 -13.22
CA GLU A 100 0.04 -12.35 -13.20
C GLU A 100 0.42 -11.97 -11.77
N VAL A 101 -0.57 -11.71 -10.91
CA VAL A 101 -0.32 -11.44 -9.48
C VAL A 101 0.39 -12.63 -8.85
N ASN A 102 -0.11 -13.85 -9.06
CA ASN A 102 0.47 -15.06 -8.47
C ASN A 102 1.89 -15.32 -8.98
N ARG A 103 2.14 -15.18 -10.29
CA ARG A 103 3.50 -15.32 -10.87
C ARG A 103 4.49 -14.31 -10.29
N SER A 104 4.07 -13.06 -10.14
CA SER A 104 4.90 -12.00 -9.55
C SER A 104 5.17 -12.25 -8.06
N LEU A 105 4.16 -12.71 -7.31
CA LEU A 105 4.32 -13.10 -5.89
C LEU A 105 5.26 -14.29 -5.73
N GLU A 106 5.17 -15.29 -6.60
CA GLU A 106 6.10 -16.42 -6.62
C GLU A 106 7.55 -15.95 -6.85
N SER A 107 7.75 -15.03 -7.79
CA SER A 107 9.05 -14.42 -8.03
C SER A 107 9.59 -13.68 -6.80
N ILE A 108 8.74 -12.96 -6.06
CA ILE A 108 9.11 -12.29 -4.80
C ILE A 108 9.47 -13.31 -3.72
N ALA A 109 8.66 -14.35 -3.56
CA ALA A 109 8.92 -15.40 -2.58
C ALA A 109 10.28 -16.05 -2.84
N LEU A 110 10.56 -16.41 -4.09
CA LEU A 110 11.85 -16.99 -4.51
C LEU A 110 13.03 -16.05 -4.22
N ARG A 111 12.90 -14.74 -4.45
CA ARG A 111 13.94 -13.76 -4.12
C ARG A 111 14.22 -13.68 -2.62
N ASN A 112 13.20 -13.91 -1.79
CA ASN A 112 13.33 -13.95 -0.33
C ASN A 112 13.67 -15.36 0.21
N GLY A 113 14.03 -16.31 -0.67
CA GLY A 113 14.42 -17.66 -0.27
C GLY A 113 13.28 -18.52 0.28
N MET A 114 12.02 -18.20 -0.05
CA MET A 114 10.83 -18.91 0.42
C MET A 114 9.91 -19.32 -0.73
N THR A 115 8.98 -20.24 -0.46
CA THR A 115 7.96 -20.64 -1.44
C THR A 115 6.71 -19.77 -1.33
N LEU A 116 5.91 -19.70 -2.39
CA LEU A 116 4.64 -18.96 -2.36
C LEU A 116 3.71 -19.44 -1.23
N SER A 117 3.71 -20.73 -0.93
CA SER A 117 2.91 -21.32 0.16
C SER A 117 3.35 -20.89 1.56
N GLN A 118 4.59 -20.43 1.73
CA GLN A 118 5.13 -19.94 3.01
C GLN A 118 4.85 -18.45 3.23
N LEU A 119 4.54 -17.71 2.15
CA LEU A 119 4.33 -16.26 2.18
C LEU A 119 3.19 -15.82 3.12
N PRO A 120 1.99 -16.46 3.14
CA PRO A 120 0.93 -16.06 4.07
C PRO A 120 1.32 -16.22 5.54
N THR A 121 2.05 -17.29 5.87
CA THR A 121 2.55 -17.53 7.22
C THR A 121 3.58 -16.48 7.62
N ALA A 122 4.52 -16.14 6.71
CA ALA A 122 5.51 -15.10 6.96
C ALA A 122 4.87 -13.72 7.18
N LEU A 123 3.85 -13.37 6.39
CA LEU A 123 3.10 -12.12 6.54
C LEU A 123 2.25 -12.09 7.82
N SER A 124 1.62 -13.21 8.18
CA SER A 124 0.86 -13.33 9.42
C SER A 124 1.72 -13.13 10.67
N LEU A 125 2.98 -13.59 10.66
CA LEU A 125 3.94 -13.33 11.75
C LEU A 125 4.27 -11.83 11.90
N GLN A 126 4.10 -11.05 10.83
CA GLN A 126 4.28 -9.60 10.83
C GLN A 126 2.97 -8.84 11.09
N GLY A 127 1.85 -9.56 11.30
CA GLY A 127 0.54 -8.97 11.49
C GLY A 127 -0.11 -8.43 10.21
N ILE A 128 0.36 -8.85 9.03
CA ILE A 128 -0.14 -8.41 7.73
C ILE A 128 -1.12 -9.45 7.19
N ASP A 129 -2.32 -9.02 6.79
CA ASP A 129 -3.31 -9.88 6.12
C ASP A 129 -2.88 -10.19 4.67
N TYR A 130 -2.95 -11.46 4.28
CA TYR A 130 -2.50 -11.90 2.96
C TYR A 130 -3.37 -11.33 1.83
N ASN A 131 -4.69 -11.18 2.03
CA ASN A 131 -5.58 -10.65 1.00
C ASN A 131 -5.32 -9.16 0.81
N LEU A 132 -5.19 -8.41 1.91
CA LEU A 132 -4.83 -6.99 1.85
C LEU A 132 -3.49 -6.79 1.15
N TYR A 133 -2.48 -7.59 1.49
CA TYR A 133 -1.17 -7.54 0.83
C TYR A 133 -1.28 -7.85 -0.68
N ARG A 134 -2.06 -8.88 -1.04
CA ARG A 134 -2.27 -9.27 -2.44
C ARG A 134 -2.97 -8.17 -3.24
N ASP A 135 -3.93 -7.48 -2.63
CA ASP A 135 -4.66 -6.39 -3.26
C ASP A 135 -3.78 -5.15 -3.45
N GLU A 136 -2.99 -4.77 -2.45
CA GLU A 136 -1.98 -3.71 -2.59
C GLU A 136 -0.94 -4.07 -3.66
N PHE A 137 -0.47 -5.31 -3.65
CA PHE A 137 0.49 -5.78 -4.65
C PHE A 137 -0.09 -5.74 -6.07
N ARG A 138 -1.38 -6.05 -6.25
CA ARG A 138 -2.06 -5.88 -7.53
C ARG A 138 -2.07 -4.42 -7.98
N LYS A 139 -2.38 -3.47 -7.08
CA LYS A 139 -2.33 -2.03 -7.38
C LYS A 139 -0.94 -1.62 -7.86
N ASP A 140 0.11 -2.10 -7.19
CA ASP A 140 1.49 -1.79 -7.56
C ASP A 140 1.86 -2.35 -8.96
N LEU A 141 1.42 -3.56 -9.29
CA LEU A 141 1.60 -4.14 -10.63
C LEU A 141 0.87 -3.33 -11.72
N ILE A 142 -0.36 -2.86 -11.44
CA ILE A 142 -1.11 -2.00 -12.36
C ILE A 142 -0.32 -0.71 -12.64
N LEU A 143 0.23 -0.08 -11.60
CA LEU A 143 1.02 1.14 -11.72
C LEU A 143 2.33 0.90 -12.48
N GLN A 144 2.98 -0.25 -12.26
CA GLN A 144 4.18 -0.63 -13.01
C GLN A 144 3.88 -0.80 -14.51
N GLN A 145 2.78 -1.46 -14.86
CA GLN A 145 2.34 -1.60 -16.26
C GLN A 145 1.98 -0.26 -16.89
N LEU A 146 1.27 0.61 -16.15
CA LEU A 146 0.97 1.97 -16.60
C LEU A 146 2.25 2.73 -16.93
N ARG A 147 3.25 2.69 -16.04
CA ARG A 147 4.54 3.35 -16.24
C ARG A 147 5.28 2.79 -17.45
N ALA A 148 5.32 1.47 -17.61
CA ALA A 148 5.95 0.83 -18.76
C ALA A 148 5.32 1.28 -20.09
N ARG A 149 3.98 1.42 -20.13
CA ARG A 149 3.28 1.90 -21.33
C ARG A 149 3.54 3.39 -21.60
N ASP A 150 3.44 4.23 -20.58
CA ASP A 150 3.56 5.69 -20.73
C ASP A 150 5.00 6.15 -21.01
N VAL A 151 5.99 5.48 -20.43
CA VAL A 151 7.41 5.80 -20.63
C VAL A 151 7.94 5.09 -21.88
N GLY A 152 7.63 3.80 -22.05
CA GLY A 152 8.11 3.01 -23.18
C GLY A 152 7.65 3.52 -24.53
N SER A 153 6.44 4.11 -24.61
CA SER A 153 5.93 4.74 -25.84
C SER A 153 6.64 6.05 -26.20
N ARG A 154 7.33 6.69 -25.26
CA ARG A 154 8.02 7.98 -25.47
C ARG A 154 9.50 7.84 -25.78
N ILE A 155 10.09 6.67 -25.53
CA ILE A 155 11.52 6.42 -25.74
C ILE A 155 11.69 5.75 -27.11
N SER A 156 12.27 6.48 -28.06
CA SER A 156 12.70 5.94 -29.36
C SER A 156 14.21 6.04 -29.45
N ILE A 157 14.90 4.91 -29.32
CA ILE A 157 16.37 4.84 -29.47
C ILE A 157 16.70 4.62 -30.94
N THR A 158 17.43 5.55 -31.54
CA THR A 158 17.89 5.42 -32.93
C THR A 158 19.19 4.63 -33.00
N ARG A 159 19.41 3.94 -34.12
CA ARG A 159 20.68 3.21 -34.34
C ARG A 159 21.89 4.15 -34.31
N SER A 160 21.74 5.38 -34.79
CA SER A 160 22.81 6.38 -34.75
C SER A 160 23.19 6.81 -33.33
N GLU A 161 22.25 6.82 -32.38
CA GLU A 161 22.55 7.10 -30.96
C GLU A 161 23.32 5.94 -30.32
N VAL A 162 22.97 4.70 -30.66
CA VAL A 162 23.69 3.50 -30.23
C VAL A 162 25.13 3.52 -30.76
N ASP A 163 25.30 3.79 -32.06
CA ASP A 163 26.63 3.84 -32.69
C ASP A 163 27.48 4.98 -32.11
N LYS A 164 26.87 6.14 -31.83
CA LYS A 164 27.54 7.28 -31.15
C LYS A 164 27.96 6.93 -29.72
N LEU A 165 27.08 6.28 -28.96
CA LEU A 165 27.38 5.85 -27.60
C LEU A 165 28.50 4.80 -27.57
N LEU A 166 28.47 3.82 -28.48
CA LEU A 166 29.53 2.82 -28.60
C LEU A 166 30.88 3.44 -28.99
N ALA A 167 30.87 4.44 -29.88
CA ALA A 167 32.08 5.19 -30.24
C ALA A 167 32.61 6.07 -29.08
N GLN A 168 31.72 6.55 -28.20
CA GLN A 168 32.08 7.37 -27.03
C GLN A 168 32.49 6.55 -25.80
N ASN A 169 32.09 5.28 -25.70
CA ASN A 169 32.49 4.37 -24.62
C ASN A 169 33.93 3.88 -24.80
N SER A 170 34.88 4.80 -24.78
CA SER A 170 36.30 4.51 -24.56
C SER A 170 36.58 4.58 -23.04
N ASP A 171 36.48 3.42 -22.38
CA ASP A 171 37.22 3.05 -21.16
C ASP A 171 37.32 4.06 -19.99
N ASN A 172 36.25 4.80 -19.68
CA ASN A 172 36.17 5.61 -18.46
C ASN A 172 35.14 5.04 -17.49
N ASN A 173 35.44 3.87 -16.93
CA ASN A 173 34.65 3.27 -15.85
C ASN A 173 35.02 3.91 -14.50
N ILE A 174 34.66 5.18 -14.33
CA ILE A 174 34.80 5.89 -13.05
C ILE A 174 33.43 5.95 -12.41
N GLU A 175 33.30 5.32 -11.24
CA GLU A 175 32.07 5.36 -10.43
C GLU A 175 32.09 6.59 -9.52
N TYR A 176 30.94 7.26 -9.41
CA TYR A 176 30.73 8.39 -8.51
C TYR A 176 29.55 8.11 -7.59
N GLU A 177 29.67 8.52 -6.33
CA GLU A 177 28.56 8.59 -5.40
C GLU A 177 28.06 10.04 -5.39
N VAL A 178 26.81 10.25 -5.81
CA VAL A 178 26.23 11.58 -6.01
C VAL A 178 24.86 11.68 -5.36
N LEU A 179 24.62 12.85 -4.76
CA LEU A 179 23.32 13.21 -4.20
C LEU A 179 22.62 14.16 -5.18
N HIS A 180 21.43 13.76 -5.65
CA HIS A 180 20.67 14.51 -6.64
C HIS A 180 19.42 15.14 -6.00
N LEU A 181 19.30 16.46 -6.11
CA LEU A 181 18.10 17.21 -5.74
C LEU A 181 17.49 17.83 -7.01
N LEU A 182 16.26 17.46 -7.35
CA LEU A 182 15.53 18.02 -8.49
C LEU A 182 14.51 19.04 -7.99
N ILE A 183 14.64 20.30 -8.43
CA ILE A 183 13.64 21.35 -8.18
C ILE A 183 12.76 21.44 -9.43
N SER A 184 11.49 21.08 -9.28
CA SER A 184 10.56 21.05 -10.41
C SER A 184 9.95 22.43 -10.65
N VAL A 185 10.10 22.95 -11.87
CA VAL A 185 9.42 24.16 -12.35
C VAL A 185 8.27 23.79 -13.30
N GLY A 186 7.24 24.63 -13.35
CA GLY A 186 6.12 24.46 -14.28
C GLY A 186 6.59 24.52 -15.74
N SER A 187 5.89 23.83 -16.65
CA SER A 187 6.24 23.83 -18.08
C SER A 187 6.08 25.20 -18.76
N ASP A 188 5.42 26.13 -18.08
CA ASP A 188 5.13 27.52 -18.44
C ASP A 188 5.92 28.53 -17.60
N ALA A 189 6.88 28.07 -16.78
CA ALA A 189 7.67 28.94 -15.92
C ALA A 189 8.48 29.96 -16.74
N SER A 190 8.50 31.20 -16.26
CA SER A 190 9.28 32.28 -16.87
C SER A 190 10.78 32.09 -16.66
N GLU A 191 11.63 32.67 -17.51
CA GLU A 191 13.10 32.57 -17.37
C GLU A 191 13.59 33.01 -15.99
N ASP A 192 12.91 33.97 -15.36
CA ASP A 192 13.21 34.45 -14.02
C ASP A 192 12.90 33.43 -12.91
N GLU A 193 11.85 32.61 -13.08
CA GLU A 193 11.48 31.55 -12.14
C GLU A 193 12.40 30.33 -12.27
N VAL A 194 12.89 30.05 -13.48
CA VAL A 194 13.88 28.99 -13.74
C VAL A 194 15.26 29.37 -13.17
N ALA A 195 15.62 30.66 -13.21
CA ALA A 195 16.89 31.14 -12.66
C ALA A 195 16.91 31.22 -11.12
N ALA A 196 15.73 31.28 -10.49
CA ALA A 196 15.58 31.35 -9.04
C ALA A 196 15.43 29.97 -8.35
N ALA A 197 15.21 28.91 -9.14
CA ALA A 197 15.13 27.52 -8.70
C ALA A 197 16.52 26.88 -8.63
#